data_AF-A0A937CDI6-F1
#
_entry.id   AF-A0A937CDI6-F1
#
_cell.length_a   1.000
_cell.length_b   1.000
_cell.length_c   1.000
_cell.angle_alpha   90.00
_cell.angle_beta   90.00
_cell.angle_gamma   90.00
#
_symmetry.space_group_name_H-M   'P 1'
#
loop_
_entity.id
_entity.type
_entity.pdbx_description
1 polymer ?
#
loop_
_entity_poly.entity_id
_entity_poly.type
_entity_poly.pdbx_seq_one_letter_code
_entity_poly.pdbx_strand_id
1 'polypeptide(L)'
;MNMFAKNAATSVQEYLLMVPADRKKEFDFLHGFIQKAVPKLKPYYAANMIGYGSFYYLDSKKQKKDWPIIALANQKNYITIYVCTIVGDKAAAEKYKKELGKLTKSITCIRFKKIEEINLDTLKIILKLAEKNPGVAGADLADK
;
A
#
# COMPACT_ATOMS: atom_id res chain seq x y z
N MET A 1 0.66 -1.09 22.03
CA MET A 1 0.89 0.15 21.26
C MET A 1 0.02 0.10 20.01
N ASN A 2 -0.98 0.97 19.88
CA ASN A 2 -1.73 1.10 18.62
C ASN A 2 -0.78 1.65 17.55
N MET A 3 -0.46 0.83 16.55
CA MET A 3 0.40 1.25 15.43
C MET A 3 -0.31 2.25 14.52
N PHE A 4 -1.65 2.27 14.51
CA PHE A 4 -2.47 3.15 13.71
C PHE A 4 -2.96 4.35 14.52
N ALA A 5 -2.97 5.54 13.91
CA ALA A 5 -3.79 6.64 14.41
C ALA A 5 -5.26 6.22 14.24
N LYS A 6 -5.92 5.76 15.32
CA LYS A 6 -7.35 5.46 15.32
C LYS A 6 -8.08 6.68 14.78
N ASN A 7 -8.88 6.49 13.74
CA ASN A 7 -9.79 7.52 13.26
C ASN A 7 -11.19 6.95 13.10
N ALA A 8 -12.17 7.84 12.98
CA ALA A 8 -13.59 7.50 12.87
C ALA A 8 -14.09 7.49 11.42
N ALA A 9 -13.19 7.49 10.43
CA ALA A 9 -13.59 7.49 9.03
C ALA A 9 -14.30 6.17 8.68
N THR A 10 -15.28 6.30 7.80
CA THR A 10 -16.04 5.21 7.19
C THR A 10 -15.92 5.20 5.66
N SER A 11 -15.38 6.28 5.08
CA SER A 11 -15.15 6.44 3.64
C SER A 11 -13.75 6.96 3.33
N VAL A 12 -13.34 6.84 2.07
CA VAL A 12 -12.06 7.38 1.57
C VAL A 12 -12.01 8.90 1.75
N GLN A 13 -13.12 9.58 1.46
CA GLN A 13 -13.25 11.02 1.55
C GLN A 13 -13.08 11.50 2.99
N GLU A 14 -13.76 10.86 3.94
CA GLU A 14 -13.60 11.15 5.37
C GLU A 14 -12.18 10.91 5.85
N TYR A 15 -11.57 9.80 5.42
CA TYR A 15 -10.19 9.49 5.79
C TYR A 15 -9.19 10.54 5.27
N LEU A 16 -9.37 11.00 4.02
CA LEU A 16 -8.55 12.07 3.45
C LEU A 16 -8.68 13.38 4.23
N LEU A 17 -9.89 13.74 4.69
CA LEU A 17 -10.12 14.94 5.52
C LEU A 17 -9.44 14.85 6.89
N MET A 18 -9.24 13.64 7.40
CA MET A 18 -8.59 13.41 8.71
C MET A 18 -7.05 13.40 8.63
N VAL A 19 -6.46 13.50 7.44
CA VAL A 19 -5.01 13.60 7.31
C VAL A 19 -4.54 14.97 7.82
N PRO A 20 -3.59 15.03 8.77
CA PRO A 20 -3.09 16.31 9.30
C PRO A 20 -2.46 17.21 8.24
N ALA A 21 -2.55 18.52 8.45
CA ALA A 21 -2.11 19.53 7.48
C ALA A 21 -0.62 19.40 7.09
N ASP A 22 0.25 18.96 8.00
CA ASP A 22 1.70 18.81 7.79
C ASP A 22 2.08 17.78 6.72
N ARG A 23 1.16 16.89 6.34
CA ARG A 23 1.38 15.80 5.37
C ARG A 23 0.24 15.63 4.36
N LYS A 24 -0.79 16.48 4.44
CA LYS A 24 -1.99 16.41 3.60
C LYS A 24 -1.63 16.46 2.12
N LYS A 25 -0.71 17.35 1.76
CA LYS A 25 -0.24 17.56 0.39
C LYS A 25 0.38 16.29 -0.19
N GLU A 26 1.31 15.67 0.55
CA GLU A 26 2.00 14.45 0.15
C GLU A 26 1.00 13.28 0.08
N PHE A 27 0.10 13.18 1.05
CA PHE A 27 -0.91 12.13 1.10
C PHE A 27 -1.88 12.20 -0.08
N ASP A 28 -2.39 13.38 -0.41
CA ASP A 28 -3.29 13.61 -1.54
C ASP A 28 -2.58 13.34 -2.87
N PHE A 29 -1.33 13.79 -2.99
CA PHE A 29 -0.50 13.47 -4.15
C PHE A 29 -0.38 11.96 -4.35
N LEU A 30 -0.05 11.22 -3.29
CA LEU A 30 0.10 9.76 -3.35
C LEU A 30 -1.21 9.06 -3.69
N HIS A 31 -2.34 9.52 -3.12
CA HIS A 31 -3.66 9.01 -3.47
C HIS A 31 -3.95 9.16 -4.97
N GLY A 32 -3.65 10.33 -5.55
CA GLY A 32 -3.79 10.57 -6.99
C GLY A 32 -2.77 9.78 -7.82
N PHE A 33 -1.53 9.67 -7.34
CA PHE A 33 -0.45 8.95 -8.01
C PHE A 33 -0.76 7.47 -8.16
N ILE A 34 -1.22 6.81 -7.08
CA ILE A 34 -1.61 5.40 -7.09
C ILE A 34 -2.73 5.18 -8.10
N GLN A 35 -3.79 6.00 -8.07
CA GLN A 35 -4.91 5.88 -9.01
C GLN A 35 -4.49 6.06 -10.48
N LYS A 36 -3.50 6.91 -10.76
CA LYS A 36 -2.94 7.07 -12.11
C LYS A 36 -2.05 5.90 -12.51
N ALA A 37 -1.31 5.31 -11.58
CA ALA A 37 -0.41 4.19 -11.85
C ALA A 37 -1.17 2.88 -12.12
N VAL A 38 -2.27 2.65 -11.40
CA VAL A 38 -3.08 1.42 -11.40
C VAL A 38 -4.58 1.73 -11.48
N PRO A 39 -5.09 2.29 -12.60
CA PRO A 39 -6.45 2.83 -12.70
C PRO A 39 -7.58 1.79 -12.56
N LYS A 40 -7.27 0.49 -12.67
CA LYS A 40 -8.21 -0.60 -12.47
C LYS A 40 -8.46 -0.90 -10.99
N LEU A 41 -7.52 -0.53 -10.11
CA LEU A 41 -7.61 -0.76 -8.67
C LEU A 41 -8.35 0.42 -8.01
N LYS A 42 -9.66 0.26 -7.82
CA LYS A 42 -10.51 1.32 -7.27
C LYS A 42 -10.22 1.53 -5.77
N PRO A 43 -10.17 2.79 -5.30
CA PRO A 43 -9.96 3.08 -3.90
C PRO A 43 -11.19 2.73 -3.06
N TYR A 44 -10.97 2.25 -1.85
CA TYR A 44 -12.00 2.02 -0.84
C TYR A 44 -11.41 2.18 0.56
N TYR A 45 -12.26 2.40 1.55
CA TYR A 45 -11.80 2.48 2.93
C TYR A 45 -11.66 1.06 3.51
N ALA A 46 -10.48 0.74 4.02
CA ALA A 46 -10.15 -0.58 4.53
C ALA A 46 -9.21 -0.49 5.73
N ALA A 47 -9.61 -1.07 6.86
CA ALA A 47 -8.76 -1.23 8.04
C ALA A 47 -7.99 0.04 8.44
N ASN A 48 -8.67 1.19 8.54
CA ASN A 48 -8.07 2.48 8.92
C ASN A 48 -7.03 3.02 7.92
N MET A 49 -7.20 2.67 6.64
CA MET A 49 -6.36 3.03 5.50
C MET A 49 -7.22 3.19 4.23
N ILE A 50 -6.62 3.72 3.15
CA ILE A 50 -7.22 3.63 1.81
C ILE A 50 -6.64 2.38 1.13
N GLY A 51 -7.49 1.40 0.84
CA GLY A 51 -7.15 0.25 -0.01
C GLY A 51 -7.39 0.55 -1.49
N TYR A 52 -6.66 -0.11 -2.40
CA TYR A 52 -6.85 -0.01 -3.85
C TYR A 52 -6.92 -1.40 -4.47
N GLY A 53 -8.12 -1.76 -4.94
CA GLY A 53 -8.43 -3.12 -5.35
C GLY A 53 -8.24 -4.15 -4.22
N SER A 54 -8.72 -5.36 -4.45
CA SER A 54 -8.62 -6.39 -3.43
C SER A 54 -8.42 -7.79 -4.02
N PHE A 55 -7.89 -8.68 -3.18
CA PHE A 55 -7.72 -10.09 -3.47
C PHE A 55 -8.18 -10.89 -2.26
N TYR A 56 -8.55 -12.14 -2.51
CA TYR A 56 -8.93 -13.06 -1.44
C TYR A 56 -7.79 -14.01 -1.11
N TYR A 57 -7.65 -14.29 0.17
CA TYR A 57 -6.71 -15.30 0.67
C TYR A 57 -7.34 -16.13 1.78
N LEU A 58 -6.79 -17.31 2.03
CA LEU A 58 -7.15 -18.13 3.17
C LEU A 58 -6.24 -17.82 4.35
N ASP A 59 -6.82 -17.52 5.50
CA ASP A 59 -6.07 -17.38 6.74
C ASP A 59 -5.63 -18.74 7.31
N SER A 60 -4.96 -18.73 8.47
CA SER A 60 -4.49 -19.95 9.13
C SER A 60 -5.62 -20.90 9.55
N LYS A 61 -6.86 -20.43 9.61
CA LYS A 61 -8.07 -21.22 9.89
C LYS A 61 -8.84 -21.58 8.62
N LYS A 62 -8.22 -21.42 7.45
CA LYS A 62 -8.81 -21.65 6.13
C LYS A 62 -10.08 -20.82 5.88
N GLN A 63 -10.20 -19.67 6.53
CA GLN A 63 -11.29 -18.73 6.26
C GLN A 63 -10.89 -17.79 5.13
N LYS A 64 -11.79 -17.60 4.17
CA LYS A 64 -11.63 -16.60 3.10
C LYS A 64 -11.67 -15.19 3.71
N LYS A 65 -10.62 -14.42 3.47
CA LYS A 65 -10.48 -13.01 3.88
C LYS A 65 -10.25 -12.14 2.65
N ASP A 66 -10.84 -10.95 2.68
CA ASP A 66 -10.60 -9.91 1.68
C ASP A 66 -9.48 -8.99 2.16
N TRP A 67 -8.56 -8.61 1.27
CA TRP A 67 -7.45 -7.72 1.62
C TRP A 67 -7.08 -6.78 0.47
N PRO A 68 -6.68 -5.53 0.77
CA PRO A 68 -6.23 -4.61 -0.26
C PRO A 68 -4.97 -5.11 -0.99
N ILE A 69 -4.93 -4.96 -2.31
CA ILE A 69 -3.71 -5.22 -3.10
C ILE A 69 -2.64 -4.16 -2.77
N ILE A 70 -3.06 -2.89 -2.72
CA ILE A 70 -2.25 -1.77 -2.24
C ILE A 70 -3.03 -1.07 -1.13
N ALA A 71 -2.35 -0.58 -0.10
CA ALA A 71 -2.97 0.30 0.89
C ALA A 71 -2.09 1.52 1.20
N LEU A 72 -2.71 2.69 1.30
CA LEU A 72 -2.08 3.96 1.69
C LEU A 72 -2.55 4.32 3.11
N ALA A 73 -1.60 4.45 4.02
CA ALA A 73 -1.87 4.62 5.44
C ALA A 73 -1.17 5.86 6.02
N ASN A 74 -1.93 6.68 6.73
CA ASN A 74 -1.41 7.77 7.53
C ASN A 74 -1.05 7.25 8.94
N GLN A 75 0.24 7.11 9.22
CA GLN A 75 0.74 6.68 10.53
C GLN A 75 1.14 7.89 11.38
N LYS A 76 1.31 7.72 12.69
CA LYS A 76 1.60 8.85 13.60
C LYS A 76 2.75 9.76 13.11
N ASN A 77 3.84 9.17 12.64
CA ASN A 77 5.07 9.91 12.32
C ASN A 77 5.55 9.75 10.85
N TYR A 78 4.81 9.02 10.01
CA TYR A 78 5.21 8.70 8.64
C TYR A 78 3.99 8.27 7.81
N ILE A 79 4.19 8.17 6.50
CA ILE A 79 3.24 7.57 5.57
C ILE A 79 3.73 6.16 5.24
N THR A 80 2.80 5.21 5.09
CA THR A 80 3.11 3.87 4.62
C THR A 80 2.31 3.53 3.37
N ILE A 81 2.98 2.97 2.37
CA ILE A 81 2.36 2.25 1.27
C ILE A 81 2.61 0.76 1.48
N TYR A 82 1.56 0.01 1.71
CA TYR A 82 1.59 -1.45 1.72
C TYR A 82 1.34 -1.96 0.31
N VAL A 83 2.13 -2.93 -0.12
CA VAL A 83 2.03 -3.54 -1.45
C VAL A 83 2.04 -5.05 -1.30
N CYS A 84 0.91 -5.67 -1.56
CA CYS A 84 0.73 -7.12 -1.58
C CYS A 84 1.00 -7.64 -2.99
N THR A 85 2.25 -8.00 -3.26
CA THR A 85 2.65 -8.61 -4.53
C THR A 85 3.57 -9.80 -4.32
N ILE A 86 3.41 -10.81 -5.18
CA ILE A 86 4.33 -11.94 -5.26
C ILE A 86 5.39 -11.63 -6.32
N VAL A 87 6.65 -11.56 -5.88
CA VAL A 87 7.81 -11.43 -6.77
C VAL A 87 8.59 -12.74 -6.74
N GLY A 88 8.51 -13.51 -7.82
CA GLY A 88 9.20 -14.80 -7.92
C GLY A 88 10.74 -14.67 -7.95
N ASP A 89 11.24 -13.55 -8.46
CA ASP A 89 12.67 -13.25 -8.50
C ASP A 89 13.12 -12.38 -7.31
N LYS A 90 13.87 -12.99 -6.40
CA LYS A 90 14.46 -12.31 -5.24
C LYS A 90 15.44 -11.20 -5.64
N ALA A 91 16.18 -11.37 -6.74
CA ALA A 91 17.13 -10.37 -7.21
C ALA A 91 16.41 -9.11 -7.71
N ALA A 92 15.31 -9.28 -8.45
CA ALA A 92 14.44 -8.17 -8.84
C ALA A 92 13.86 -7.43 -7.62
N ALA A 93 13.35 -8.17 -6.62
CA ALA A 93 12.81 -7.55 -5.40
C ALA A 93 13.86 -6.72 -4.64
N GLU A 94 15.09 -7.24 -4.52
CA GLU A 94 16.19 -6.52 -3.87
C GLU A 94 16.68 -5.32 -4.70
N LYS A 95 16.68 -5.44 -6.04
CA LYS A 95 16.96 -4.32 -6.95
C LYS A 95 15.96 -3.19 -6.73
N TYR A 96 14.66 -3.49 -6.79
CA TYR A 96 13.61 -2.47 -6.59
C TYR A 96 13.70 -1.84 -5.20
N LYS A 97 13.98 -2.62 -4.16
CA LYS A 97 14.20 -2.07 -2.81
C LYS A 97 15.34 -1.04 -2.78
N LYS A 98 16.47 -1.33 -3.41
CA LYS A 98 17.62 -0.42 -3.48
C LYS A 98 17.31 0.86 -4.27
N GLU A 99 16.60 0.72 -5.39
CA GLU A 99 16.22 1.85 -6.24
C GLU A 99 15.13 2.72 -5.61
N LEU A 100 14.22 2.12 -4.83
CA LEU A 100 13.08 2.79 -4.23
C LEU A 100 13.48 3.85 -3.20
N GLY A 101 14.59 3.64 -2.49
CA GLY A 101 15.13 4.63 -1.56
C GLY A 101 16.05 4.01 -0.52
N LYS A 102 17.04 4.78 -0.07
CA LYS A 102 18.09 4.30 0.85
C LYS A 102 17.56 3.79 2.19
N LEU A 103 16.44 4.32 2.68
CA LEU A 103 15.84 3.96 3.95
C LEU A 103 14.84 2.80 3.84
N THR A 104 14.55 2.33 2.63
CA THR A 104 13.52 1.32 2.39
C THR A 104 14.01 -0.06 2.75
N LYS A 105 13.29 -0.72 3.68
CA LYS A 105 13.61 -2.07 4.14
C LYS A 105 12.96 -3.17 3.31
N SER A 106 11.85 -2.88 2.65
CA SER A 106 11.07 -3.83 1.83
C SER A 106 10.23 -3.08 0.79
N ILE A 107 9.98 -3.73 -0.36
CA ILE A 107 9.02 -3.25 -1.36
C ILE A 107 7.55 -3.48 -0.97
N THR A 108 7.29 -4.36 0.00
CA THR A 108 5.93 -4.69 0.45
C THR A 108 5.40 -3.76 1.56
N CYS A 109 6.31 -3.03 2.22
CA CYS A 109 5.97 -2.06 3.27
C CYS A 109 6.92 -0.86 3.16
N ILE A 110 6.50 0.12 2.37
CA ILE A 110 7.28 1.29 2.00
C ILE A 110 6.92 2.40 2.98
N ARG A 111 7.88 2.82 3.82
CA ARG A 111 7.66 3.82 4.86
C ARG A 111 8.58 5.02 4.61
N PHE A 112 8.02 6.21 4.68
CA PHE A 112 8.75 7.45 4.45
C PHE A 112 8.05 8.61 5.15
N LYS A 113 8.79 9.67 5.45
CA LYS A 113 8.24 10.90 6.04
C LYS A 113 7.95 11.95 4.99
N LYS A 114 8.80 12.02 3.98
CA LYS A 114 8.69 12.98 2.88
C LYS A 114 8.81 12.25 1.55
N ILE A 115 8.15 12.80 0.53
CA ILE A 115 8.07 12.13 -0.76
C ILE A 115 9.43 12.08 -1.48
N GLU A 116 10.34 12.99 -1.16
CA GLU A 116 11.70 13.02 -1.70
C GLU A 116 12.57 11.84 -1.20
N GLU A 117 12.13 11.14 -0.15
CA GLU A 117 12.80 9.93 0.36
C GLU A 117 12.54 8.70 -0.53
N ILE A 118 11.59 8.79 -1.47
CA ILE A 118 11.20 7.69 -2.34
C ILE A 118 11.39 8.01 -3.83
N ASN A 119 11.84 7.02 -4.60
CA ASN A 119 11.87 7.08 -6.06
C ASN A 119 10.48 6.76 -6.62
N LEU A 120 9.81 7.76 -7.21
CA LEU A 120 8.46 7.62 -7.75
C LEU A 120 8.40 6.69 -8.98
N ASP A 121 9.44 6.64 -9.80
CA ASP A 121 9.47 5.74 -10.97
C ASP A 121 9.54 4.28 -10.53
N THR A 122 10.40 3.98 -9.55
CA THR A 122 10.46 2.65 -8.94
C THR A 122 9.16 2.30 -8.21
N LEU A 123 8.57 3.25 -7.49
CA LEU A 123 7.25 3.04 -6.86
C LEU A 123 6.21 2.66 -7.91
N LYS A 124 6.13 3.37 -9.04
CA LYS A 124 5.20 3.07 -10.14
C LYS A 124 5.37 1.65 -10.68
N ILE A 125 6.61 1.17 -10.83
CA ILE A 125 6.90 -0.20 -11.24
C ILE A 125 6.33 -1.18 -10.21
N ILE A 126 6.59 -0.97 -8.93
CA ILE A 126 6.11 -1.83 -7.83
C ILE A 126 4.58 -1.88 -7.78
N LEU A 127 3.90 -0.74 -7.92
CA LEU A 127 2.43 -0.69 -7.96
C LEU A 127 1.86 -1.51 -9.13
N LYS A 128 2.47 -1.40 -10.32
CA LYS A 128 2.07 -2.19 -11.49
C LYS A 128 2.36 -3.68 -11.34
N LEU A 129 3.43 -4.05 -10.64
CA LEU A 129 3.70 -5.45 -10.30
C LEU A 129 2.60 -6.01 -9.39
N ALA A 130 2.13 -5.23 -8.42
CA ALA A 130 1.04 -5.62 -7.54
C ALA A 130 -0.30 -5.77 -8.27
N GLU A 131 -0.61 -4.89 -9.22
CA GLU A 131 -1.80 -5.02 -10.07
C GLU A 131 -1.78 -6.33 -10.89
N LYS A 132 -0.60 -6.75 -11.37
CA LYS A 132 -0.44 -7.98 -12.18
C LYS A 132 -0.38 -9.26 -11.35
N ASN A 133 0.29 -9.20 -10.20
CA ASN A 133 0.59 -10.36 -9.36
C ASN A 133 0.20 -10.07 -7.91
N PRO A 134 -1.10 -9.89 -7.60
CA PRO A 134 -1.54 -9.63 -6.25
C PRO A 134 -1.33 -10.87 -5.37
N GLY A 135 -0.89 -10.65 -4.14
CA GLY A 135 -0.79 -11.73 -3.16
C GLY A 135 0.20 -11.46 -2.04
N VAL A 136 0.30 -12.42 -1.13
CA VAL A 136 1.20 -12.38 0.03
C VAL A 136 1.96 -13.69 0.08
N ALA A 137 3.28 -13.61 0.24
CA ALA A 137 4.12 -14.81 0.35
C ALA A 137 3.65 -15.69 1.52
N GLY A 138 3.42 -16.97 1.24
CA GLY A 138 2.95 -17.94 2.24
C GLY A 138 1.44 -17.92 2.50
N ALA A 139 0.65 -17.12 1.78
CA ALA A 139 -0.81 -17.17 1.82
C ALA A 139 -1.37 -17.93 0.61
N ASP A 140 -2.37 -18.78 0.85
CA ASP A 140 -3.12 -19.43 -0.22
C ASP A 140 -4.08 -18.41 -0.82
N LEU A 141 -3.92 -18.09 -2.11
CA LEU A 141 -4.88 -17.25 -2.82
C LEU A 141 -6.21 -18.00 -2.99
N ALA A 142 -7.31 -17.30 -2.79
CA ALA A 142 -8.65 -17.81 -3.02
C ALA A 142 -9.27 -17.11 -4.23
N ASP A 143 -10.12 -17.83 -4.96
CA ASP A 143 -10.90 -17.26 -6.04
C ASP A 143 -11.83 -16.15 -5.55
N LYS A 144 -12.18 -15.23 -6.45
CA LYS A 144 -13.09 -14.12 -6.17
C LYS A 144 -14.47 -14.59 -5.74
#